data_AF-A0AAD9ZQL1-F1
#
_entry.id   AF-A0AAD9ZQL1-F1
#
_cell.length_a   1.000
_cell.length_b   1.000
_cell.length_c   1.000
_cell.angle_alpha   90.00
_cell.angle_beta   90.00
_cell.angle_gamma   90.00
#
_symmetry.space_group_name_H-M   'P 1'
#
loop_
_entity.id
_entity.type
_entity.pdbx_description
1 polymer ?
#
loop_
_entity_poly.entity_id
_entity_poly.type
_entity_poly.pdbx_seq_one_letter_code
_entity_poly.pdbx_strand_id
1 'polypeptide(L)'
;MDFAGPIFEILKCIGPPLCKYVEYHRKLDEYKKNLKRVLSELTSQKEEVEMRLRVECRLGKSPKYEVNNWLKNIQMIIHDAENIEGTFGKGKCFSRARLAKLADKKIQELKEYHQKGSSFNSLVIDAPPAGGIILPTTKLAGETTAKKDMDEILGYLMGNEIKKIGVCGMGGAGKTTIMTHVNNKLLKETIKFDNVIWVTLSQTIDLLKLQKEIAVALKENFQETEDVKRRAGMLSEMLRRRRFHINFR
;
A
#
# COMPACT_ATOMS: atom_id res chain seq x y z
N MET A 1 19.93 7.69 70.41
CA MET A 1 20.04 7.99 68.97
C MET A 1 18.72 7.61 68.33
N ASP A 2 17.90 8.60 67.97
CA ASP A 2 16.58 8.41 67.35
C ASP A 2 16.74 8.12 65.86
N PHE A 3 16.67 6.84 65.50
CA PHE A 3 16.68 6.40 64.10
C PHE A 3 15.31 6.59 63.40
N ALA A 4 14.28 7.05 64.11
CA ALA A 4 12.91 7.16 63.61
C ALA A 4 12.72 8.27 62.55
N GLY A 5 13.40 9.42 62.70
CA GLY A 5 13.30 10.55 61.76
C GLY A 5 13.79 10.23 60.35
N PRO A 6 15.01 9.65 60.19
CA PRO A 6 15.52 9.23 58.89
C PRO A 6 14.68 8.14 58.22
N ILE A 7 14.16 7.18 59.00
CA ILE A 7 13.31 6.09 58.49
C ILE A 7 11.97 6.64 57.98
N PHE A 8 11.37 7.61 58.68
CA PHE A 8 10.11 8.23 58.29
C PHE A 8 10.22 9.07 57.00
N GLU A 9 11.33 9.79 56.82
CA GLU A 9 11.61 10.52 55.57
C GLU A 9 11.87 9.57 54.39
N ILE A 10 12.59 8.46 54.61
CA ILE A 10 12.74 7.40 53.60
C ILE A 10 11.37 6.79 53.25
N LEU A 11 10.49 6.56 54.23
CA LEU A 11 9.14 6.02 53.98
C LEU A 11 8.26 6.98 53.16
N LYS A 12 8.40 8.30 53.37
CA LYS A 12 7.72 9.33 52.56
C LYS A 12 8.24 9.38 51.12
N CYS A 13 9.53 9.16 50.90
CA CYS A 13 10.11 9.12 49.56
C CYS A 13 9.73 7.85 48.78
N ILE A 14 9.65 6.70 49.45
CA ILE A 14 9.39 5.41 48.80
C ILE A 14 7.88 5.07 48.75
N GLY A 15 7.08 5.63 49.66
CA GLY A 15 5.64 5.38 49.80
C GLY A 15 4.81 5.66 48.53
N PRO A 16 4.85 6.86 47.94
CA PRO A 16 4.06 7.18 46.74
C PRO A 16 4.42 6.31 45.51
N PRO A 17 5.71 6.04 45.21
CA PRO A 17 6.10 5.05 44.19
C PRO A 17 5.58 3.63 44.49
N LEU A 18 5.67 3.16 45.73
CA LEU A 18 5.15 1.85 46.16
C LEU A 18 3.62 1.77 46.04
N CYS A 19 2.88 2.83 46.40
CA CYS A 19 1.43 2.88 46.26
C CYS A 19 0.98 2.73 44.80
N LYS A 20 1.60 3.46 43.87
CA LYS A 20 1.34 3.29 42.42
C LYS A 20 1.67 1.86 41.96
N TYR A 21 2.72 1.27 42.51
CA TYR A 21 3.15 -0.08 42.16
C TYR A 21 2.15 -1.17 42.59
N VAL A 22 1.65 -1.08 43.82
CA VAL A 22 0.62 -1.97 44.36
C VAL A 22 -0.70 -1.82 43.62
N GLU A 23 -1.05 -0.61 43.21
CA GLU A 23 -2.25 -0.34 42.41
C GLU A 23 -2.16 -1.01 41.03
N TYR A 24 -1.05 -0.85 40.30
CA TYR A 24 -0.80 -1.55 39.04
C TYR A 24 -0.82 -3.08 39.19
N HIS A 25 -0.26 -3.60 40.28
CA HIS A 25 -0.29 -5.04 40.56
C HIS A 25 -1.72 -5.57 40.73
N ARG A 26 -2.55 -4.87 41.51
CA ARG A 26 -3.94 -5.26 41.79
C ARG A 26 -4.85 -5.13 40.57
N LYS A 27 -4.58 -4.17 39.69
CA LYS A 27 -5.36 -3.91 38.47
C LYS A 27 -4.92 -4.72 37.25
N LEU A 28 -3.91 -5.58 37.34
CA LEU A 28 -3.40 -6.34 36.19
C LEU A 28 -4.51 -7.12 35.46
N ASP A 29 -5.41 -7.77 36.19
CA ASP A 29 -6.48 -8.56 35.60
C ASP A 29 -7.52 -7.68 34.87
N GLU A 30 -7.75 -6.47 35.37
CA GLU A 30 -8.56 -5.44 34.71
C GLU A 30 -7.89 -4.97 33.41
N TYR A 31 -6.59 -4.64 33.46
CA TYR A 31 -5.82 -4.27 32.28
C TYR A 31 -5.78 -5.40 31.24
N LYS A 32 -5.63 -6.66 31.67
CA LYS A 32 -5.67 -7.82 30.78
C LYS A 32 -7.02 -7.93 30.07
N LYS A 33 -8.13 -7.81 30.81
CA LYS A 33 -9.49 -7.86 30.25
C LYS A 33 -9.73 -6.69 29.28
N ASN A 34 -9.25 -5.49 29.64
CA ASN A 34 -9.40 -4.30 28.82
C ASN A 34 -8.56 -4.37 27.54
N LEU A 35 -7.31 -4.85 27.61
CA LEU A 35 -6.45 -5.07 26.45
C LEU A 35 -7.11 -6.02 25.45
N LYS A 36 -7.62 -7.16 25.93
CA LYS A 36 -8.38 -8.11 25.09
C LYS A 36 -9.56 -7.47 24.37
N ARG A 37 -10.34 -6.68 25.11
CA ARG A 37 -11.51 -6.00 24.55
C ARG A 37 -11.12 -5.02 23.44
N VAL A 38 -10.20 -4.09 23.73
CA VAL A 38 -9.78 -3.06 22.76
C VAL A 38 -9.07 -3.69 21.56
N LEU A 39 -8.29 -4.76 21.78
CA LEU A 39 -7.69 -5.53 20.70
C LEU A 39 -8.74 -6.13 19.76
N SER A 40 -9.79 -6.75 20.32
CA SER A 40 -10.90 -7.31 19.54
C SER A 40 -11.63 -6.23 18.73
N GLU A 41 -11.93 -5.08 19.34
CA GLU A 41 -12.59 -3.95 18.68
C GLU A 41 -11.77 -3.44 17.49
N LEU A 42 -10.46 -3.27 17.69
CA LEU A 42 -9.55 -2.79 16.64
C LEU A 42 -9.40 -3.80 15.49
N THR A 43 -9.34 -5.11 15.80
CA THR A 43 -9.29 -6.16 14.80
C THR A 43 -10.57 -6.19 13.95
N SER A 44 -11.74 -6.09 14.56
CA SER A 44 -13.01 -6.01 13.82
C SER A 44 -13.08 -4.78 12.92
N GLN A 45 -12.62 -3.61 13.40
CA GLN A 45 -12.56 -2.40 12.59
C GLN A 45 -11.60 -2.55 11.40
N LYS A 46 -10.43 -3.16 11.60
CA LYS A 46 -9.48 -3.45 10.52
C LYS A 46 -10.15 -4.34 9.45
N GLU A 47 -10.82 -5.41 9.85
CA GLU A 47 -11.51 -6.32 8.93
C GLU A 47 -12.62 -5.61 8.14
N GLU A 48 -13.40 -4.76 8.79
CA GLU A 48 -14.43 -3.96 8.13
C GLU A 48 -13.83 -3.02 7.07
N VAL A 49 -12.76 -2.31 7.41
CA VAL A 49 -12.04 -1.42 6.47
C VAL A 49 -11.47 -2.23 5.30
N GLU A 50 -10.85 -3.37 5.55
CA GLU A 50 -10.33 -4.27 4.49
C GLU A 50 -11.45 -4.78 3.57
N MET A 51 -12.62 -5.14 4.12
CA MET A 51 -13.78 -5.53 3.33
C MET A 51 -14.30 -4.38 2.45
N ARG A 52 -14.46 -3.18 3.02
CA ARG A 52 -14.89 -1.99 2.26
C ARG A 52 -13.91 -1.64 1.15
N LEU A 53 -12.60 -1.68 1.43
CA LEU A 53 -11.56 -1.48 0.42
C LEU A 53 -11.63 -2.54 -0.68
N ARG A 54 -11.89 -3.81 -0.35
CA ARG A 54 -12.02 -4.87 -1.36
C ARG A 54 -13.15 -4.59 -2.36
N VAL A 55 -14.29 -4.06 -1.89
CA VAL A 55 -15.42 -3.68 -2.74
C VAL A 55 -15.07 -2.48 -3.61
N GLU A 56 -14.54 -1.41 -3.01
CA GLU A 56 -14.22 -0.16 -3.73
C GLU A 56 -13.06 -0.33 -4.73
N CYS A 57 -12.06 -1.16 -4.40
CA CYS A 57 -10.98 -1.51 -5.32
C CYS A 57 -11.50 -2.28 -6.56
N ARG A 58 -12.52 -3.12 -6.41
CA ARG A 58 -13.18 -3.79 -7.56
C ARG A 58 -13.90 -2.79 -8.47
N LEU A 59 -14.32 -1.64 -7.93
CA LEU A 59 -14.91 -0.54 -8.68
C LEU A 59 -13.85 0.39 -9.30
N GLY A 60 -12.57 0.01 -9.25
CA GLY A 60 -11.49 0.77 -9.87
C GLY A 60 -11.08 2.02 -9.08
N LYS A 61 -11.37 2.07 -7.78
CA LYS A 61 -10.85 3.09 -6.86
C LYS A 61 -9.60 2.60 -6.15
N SER A 62 -8.80 3.52 -5.60
CA SER A 62 -7.58 3.19 -4.86
C SER A 62 -7.68 3.63 -3.40
N PRO A 63 -7.15 2.85 -2.43
CA PRO A 63 -7.07 3.28 -1.04
C PRO A 63 -6.24 4.56 -0.91
N LYS A 64 -6.66 5.46 -0.02
CA LYS A 64 -5.85 6.63 0.34
C LYS A 64 -4.55 6.19 1.02
N TYR A 65 -3.49 6.98 0.83
CA TYR A 65 -2.20 6.75 1.49
C TYR A 65 -2.33 6.62 3.02
N GLU A 66 -3.11 7.51 3.64
CA GLU A 66 -3.34 7.53 5.09
C GLU A 66 -4.00 6.24 5.60
N VAL A 67 -4.93 5.68 4.82
CA VAL A 67 -5.62 4.42 5.13
C VAL A 67 -4.68 3.23 4.99
N ASN A 68 -3.86 3.21 3.93
CA ASN A 68 -2.89 2.14 3.73
C ASN A 68 -1.78 2.15 4.80
N ASN A 69 -1.30 3.34 5.17
CA ASN A 69 -0.34 3.51 6.26
C ASN A 69 -0.94 3.07 7.61
N TRP A 70 -2.22 3.41 7.85
CA TRP A 70 -2.95 2.94 9.03
C TRP A 70 -3.06 1.40 9.07
N LEU A 71 -3.44 0.75 7.96
CA LEU A 71 -3.51 -0.72 7.86
C LEU A 71 -2.16 -1.41 8.05
N LYS A 72 -1.05 -0.79 7.61
CA LYS A 72 0.29 -1.34 7.86
C LYS A 72 0.66 -1.27 9.34
N ASN A 73 0.42 -0.13 9.97
CA ASN A 73 0.78 0.09 11.37
C ASN A 73 -0.11 -0.72 12.33
N ILE A 74 -1.41 -0.85 12.03
CA ILE A 74 -2.35 -1.60 12.87
C ILE A 74 -1.96 -3.08 12.97
N GLN A 75 -1.43 -3.67 11.89
CA GLN A 75 -0.95 -5.06 11.90
C GLN A 75 0.20 -5.25 12.90
N MET A 76 1.16 -4.32 12.92
CA MET A 76 2.27 -4.36 13.87
C MET A 76 1.77 -4.21 15.32
N ILE A 77 0.84 -3.28 15.55
CA ILE A 77 0.33 -2.98 16.89
C ILE A 77 -0.52 -4.13 17.45
N ILE A 78 -1.36 -4.75 16.62
CA ILE A 78 -2.13 -5.95 16.97
C ILE A 78 -1.19 -7.07 17.38
N HIS A 79 -0.18 -7.37 16.56
CA HIS A 79 0.81 -8.41 16.85
C HIS A 79 1.57 -8.15 18.17
N ASP A 80 1.98 -6.90 18.42
CA ASP A 80 2.61 -6.54 19.69
C ASP A 80 1.66 -6.72 20.89
N ALA A 81 0.39 -6.38 20.73
CA ALA A 81 -0.62 -6.54 21.78
C ALA A 81 -0.88 -8.02 22.09
N GLU A 82 -0.96 -8.88 21.06
CA GLU A 82 -1.08 -10.34 21.20
C GLU A 82 0.14 -10.93 21.93
N ASN A 83 1.35 -10.47 21.59
CA ASN A 83 2.58 -10.87 22.28
C ASN A 83 2.56 -10.47 23.76
N ILE A 84 2.15 -9.24 24.08
CA ILE A 84 1.97 -8.78 25.46
C ILE A 84 0.92 -9.66 26.16
N GLU A 85 -0.17 -9.99 25.49
CA GLU A 85 -1.21 -10.85 26.04
C GLU A 85 -0.69 -12.24 26.42
N GLY A 86 0.13 -12.84 25.55
CA GLY A 86 0.78 -14.14 25.78
C GLY A 86 1.77 -14.16 26.95
N THR A 87 2.21 -13.00 27.44
CA THR A 87 3.09 -12.91 28.63
C THR A 87 2.30 -12.92 29.96
N PHE A 88 0.97 -12.73 29.93
CA PHE A 88 0.15 -12.74 31.13
C PHE A 88 0.02 -14.15 31.71
N GLY A 89 0.81 -14.44 32.75
CA GLY A 89 0.76 -15.71 33.48
C GLY A 89 2.12 -16.24 33.94
N LYS A 90 3.23 -15.56 33.59
CA LYS A 90 4.59 -16.09 33.75
C LYS A 90 5.46 -15.41 34.84
N GLY A 91 4.94 -14.74 35.88
CA GLY A 91 5.85 -14.00 36.80
C GLY A 91 5.38 -13.55 38.19
N LYS A 92 6.38 -13.20 39.02
CA LYS A 92 6.33 -12.67 40.41
C LYS A 92 5.64 -11.28 40.53
N CYS A 93 5.48 -10.77 41.75
CA CYS A 93 4.79 -9.49 42.05
C CYS A 93 5.34 -8.28 41.28
N PHE A 94 6.67 -8.13 41.21
CA PHE A 94 7.32 -7.02 40.49
C PHE A 94 7.13 -7.06 38.96
N SER A 95 7.09 -8.26 38.38
CA SER A 95 6.73 -8.41 36.96
C SER A 95 5.28 -8.02 36.68
N ARG A 96 4.34 -8.24 37.62
CA ARG A 96 2.92 -7.91 37.42
C ARG A 96 2.68 -6.40 37.29
N ALA A 97 3.30 -5.57 38.12
CA ALA A 97 3.15 -4.11 37.99
C ALA A 97 3.79 -3.57 36.71
N ARG A 98 4.94 -4.12 36.28
CA ARG A 98 5.58 -3.76 35.00
C ARG A 98 4.71 -4.17 33.81
N LEU A 99 4.11 -5.36 33.85
CA LEU A 99 3.19 -5.85 32.83
C LEU A 99 1.91 -5.01 32.77
N ALA A 100 1.34 -4.61 33.91
CA ALA A 100 0.17 -3.75 33.96
C ALA A 100 0.45 -2.37 33.33
N LYS A 101 1.62 -1.78 33.62
CA LYS A 101 2.05 -0.52 32.99
C LYS A 101 2.28 -0.67 31.47
N LEU A 102 2.81 -1.81 31.03
CA LEU A 102 2.98 -2.09 29.60
C LEU A 102 1.63 -2.25 28.89
N ALA A 103 0.70 -2.98 29.51
CA ALA A 103 -0.65 -3.17 29.02
C ALA A 103 -1.42 -1.84 28.92
N ASP A 104 -1.33 -1.00 29.95
CA ASP A 104 -1.93 0.34 29.98
C ASP A 104 -1.46 1.19 28.79
N LYS A 105 -0.13 1.26 28.56
CA LYS A 105 0.43 1.96 27.39
C LYS A 105 -0.10 1.40 26.07
N LYS A 106 -0.14 0.07 25.94
CA LYS A 106 -0.61 -0.57 24.70
C LYS A 106 -2.10 -0.34 24.49
N ILE A 107 -2.91 -0.32 25.55
CA ILE A 107 -4.33 0.03 25.49
C ILE A 107 -4.52 1.46 24.95
N GLN A 108 -3.73 2.44 25.41
CA GLN A 108 -3.82 3.81 24.89
C GLN A 108 -3.46 3.86 23.40
N GLU A 109 -2.36 3.21 23.00
CA GLU A 109 -1.96 3.14 21.59
C GLU A 109 -3.04 2.49 20.72
N LEU A 110 -3.64 1.38 21.15
CA LEU A 110 -4.74 0.72 20.43
C LEU A 110 -5.96 1.65 20.28
N LYS A 111 -6.30 2.42 21.32
CA LYS A 111 -7.41 3.39 21.27
C LYS A 111 -7.15 4.54 20.31
N GLU A 112 -5.93 5.06 20.27
CA GLU A 112 -5.54 6.11 19.33
C GLU A 112 -5.69 5.63 17.88
N TYR A 113 -5.24 4.41 17.58
CA TYR A 113 -5.39 3.80 16.26
C TYR A 113 -6.86 3.51 15.92
N HIS A 114 -7.66 3.06 16.89
CA HIS A 114 -9.10 2.88 16.72
C HIS A 114 -9.78 4.19 16.33
N GLN A 115 -9.49 5.26 17.07
CA GLN A 115 -10.03 6.60 16.81
C GLN A 115 -9.61 7.12 15.43
N LYS A 116 -8.34 6.90 15.05
CA LYS A 116 -7.85 7.25 13.70
C LYS A 116 -8.60 6.48 12.61
N GLY A 117 -8.86 5.18 12.80
CA GLY A 117 -9.67 4.37 11.89
C GLY A 117 -11.09 4.90 11.73
N SER A 118 -11.71 5.34 12.83
CA SER A 118 -13.06 5.92 12.83
C SER A 118 -13.14 7.31 12.21
N SER A 119 -12.02 8.03 12.12
CA SER A 119 -11.98 9.40 11.57
C SER A 119 -12.01 9.47 10.04
N PHE A 120 -11.89 8.32 9.35
CA PHE A 120 -11.86 8.30 7.89
C PHE A 120 -13.25 8.54 7.28
N ASN A 121 -13.53 9.77 6.86
CA ASN A 121 -14.76 10.11 6.13
C ASN A 121 -14.86 9.41 4.76
N SER A 122 -13.73 9.15 4.11
CA SER A 122 -13.67 8.37 2.85
C SER A 122 -12.36 7.59 2.81
N LEU A 123 -12.47 6.28 2.52
CA LEU A 123 -11.37 5.32 2.54
C LEU A 123 -10.55 5.30 1.24
N VAL A 124 -11.15 5.79 0.16
CA VAL A 124 -10.63 5.66 -1.20
C VAL A 124 -10.61 7.00 -1.90
N ILE A 125 -9.75 7.09 -2.89
CA ILE A 125 -9.76 8.11 -3.92
C ILE A 125 -10.08 7.41 -5.24
N ASP A 126 -10.62 8.15 -6.20
CA ASP A 126 -10.64 7.64 -7.57
C ASP A 126 -9.21 7.24 -7.91
N ALA A 127 -9.07 5.98 -8.34
CA ALA A 127 -7.73 5.48 -8.61
C ALA A 127 -7.08 6.42 -9.61
N PRO A 128 -5.76 6.69 -9.48
CA PRO A 128 -4.99 7.09 -10.64
C PRO A 128 -5.42 6.17 -11.79
N PRO A 129 -5.79 6.71 -12.97
CA PRO A 129 -6.39 5.94 -14.05
C PRO A 129 -5.74 4.56 -14.16
N ALA A 130 -6.52 3.48 -14.01
CA ALA A 130 -6.00 2.12 -14.11
C ALA A 130 -5.02 2.05 -15.29
N GLY A 131 -3.74 1.88 -14.97
CA GLY A 131 -2.64 2.24 -15.86
C GLY A 131 -2.41 1.22 -16.95
N GLY A 132 -3.45 0.82 -17.66
CA GLY A 132 -3.42 0.04 -18.88
C GLY A 132 -4.40 -1.12 -18.94
N ILE A 133 -4.43 -1.76 -20.12
CA ILE A 133 -5.37 -2.82 -20.49
C ILE A 133 -4.62 -4.15 -20.50
N ILE A 134 -5.12 -5.16 -19.76
CA ILE A 134 -4.63 -6.54 -19.90
C ILE A 134 -5.12 -7.07 -21.25
N LEU A 135 -4.19 -7.48 -22.08
CA LEU A 135 -4.48 -7.98 -23.42
C LEU A 135 -4.56 -9.51 -23.44
N PRO A 136 -5.44 -10.13 -24.24
CA PRO A 136 -5.46 -11.58 -24.43
C PRO A 136 -4.10 -12.11 -24.93
N THR A 137 -3.56 -13.11 -24.24
CA THR A 137 -2.29 -13.75 -24.58
C THR A 137 -2.49 -15.22 -24.92
N THR A 138 -1.87 -15.69 -26.00
CA THR A 138 -1.75 -17.11 -26.34
C THR A 138 -0.44 -17.70 -25.78
N LYS A 139 -0.40 -19.02 -25.58
CA LYS A 139 0.83 -19.71 -25.14
C LYS A 139 1.92 -19.54 -26.20
N LEU A 140 3.13 -19.19 -25.79
CA LEU A 140 4.25 -18.94 -26.70
C LEU A 140 4.74 -20.26 -27.29
N ALA A 141 4.75 -20.38 -28.62
CA ALA A 141 5.46 -21.45 -29.30
C ALA A 141 6.96 -21.12 -29.33
N GLY A 142 7.84 -22.06 -28.98
CA GLY A 142 9.28 -21.79 -28.80
C GLY A 142 9.60 -21.10 -27.48
N GLU A 143 9.08 -21.64 -26.37
CA GLU A 143 9.07 -21.05 -25.02
C GLU A 143 10.43 -20.52 -24.54
N THR A 144 11.56 -21.11 -24.96
CA THR A 144 12.89 -20.71 -24.48
C THR A 144 13.39 -19.41 -25.11
N THR A 145 13.32 -19.26 -26.44
CA THR A 145 13.80 -18.05 -27.13
C THR A 145 12.86 -16.87 -26.88
N ALA A 146 11.55 -17.08 -27.00
CA ALA A 146 10.57 -16.01 -26.77
C ALA A 146 10.61 -15.49 -25.32
N LYS A 147 10.88 -16.36 -24.33
CA LYS A 147 11.05 -15.96 -22.94
C LYS A 147 12.34 -15.17 -22.74
N LYS A 148 13.45 -15.60 -23.35
CA LYS A 148 14.72 -14.87 -23.31
C LYS A 148 14.55 -13.44 -23.86
N ASP A 149 13.93 -13.30 -25.02
CA ASP A 149 13.69 -11.99 -25.64
C ASP A 149 12.81 -11.10 -24.76
N MET A 150 11.77 -11.67 -24.12
CA MET A 150 10.95 -10.93 -23.15
C MET A 150 11.74 -10.47 -21.94
N ASP A 151 12.53 -11.36 -21.34
CA ASP A 151 13.28 -11.05 -20.13
C ASP A 151 14.37 -10.00 -20.44
N GLU A 152 14.96 -10.03 -21.63
CA GLU A 152 15.87 -8.99 -22.11
C GLU A 152 15.16 -7.64 -22.31
N ILE A 153 14.01 -7.61 -22.99
CA ILE A 153 13.19 -6.39 -23.15
C ILE A 153 12.81 -5.83 -21.78
N LEU A 154 12.36 -6.67 -20.85
CA LEU A 154 12.03 -6.24 -19.49
C LEU A 154 13.27 -5.70 -18.76
N GLY A 155 14.43 -6.34 -18.89
CA GLY A 155 15.68 -5.84 -18.34
C GLY A 155 15.99 -4.42 -18.80
N TYR A 156 15.91 -4.16 -20.11
CA TYR A 156 16.09 -2.82 -20.67
C TYR A 156 15.03 -1.83 -20.18
N LEU A 157 13.76 -2.24 -20.13
CA LEU A 157 12.67 -1.41 -19.64
C LEU A 157 12.78 -1.12 -18.14
N MET A 158 13.45 -1.97 -17.36
CA MET A 158 13.72 -1.77 -15.93
C MET A 158 14.99 -0.94 -15.67
N GLY A 159 15.91 -0.83 -16.63
CA GLY A 159 17.03 0.11 -16.61
C GLY A 159 16.66 1.56 -16.96
N ASN A 160 17.46 2.55 -16.55
CA ASN A 160 17.18 3.99 -16.78
C ASN A 160 17.83 4.55 -18.05
N GLU A 161 18.66 3.77 -18.74
CA GLU A 161 19.47 4.23 -19.88
C GLU A 161 18.68 4.24 -21.19
N ILE A 162 17.77 3.28 -21.36
CA ILE A 162 17.04 3.08 -22.61
C ILE A 162 15.65 3.71 -22.52
N LYS A 163 15.37 4.67 -23.40
CA LYS A 163 14.09 5.40 -23.45
C LYS A 163 13.08 4.82 -24.44
N LYS A 164 13.54 4.08 -25.46
CA LYS A 164 12.71 3.52 -26.54
C LYS A 164 13.28 2.18 -26.98
N ILE A 165 12.41 1.22 -27.23
CA ILE A 165 12.75 -0.12 -27.74
C ILE A 165 11.91 -0.36 -28.99
N GLY A 166 12.56 -0.77 -30.07
CA GLY A 166 11.91 -1.23 -31.30
C GLY A 166 12.11 -2.75 -31.45
N VAL A 167 11.03 -3.47 -31.75
CA VAL A 167 11.08 -4.91 -32.02
C VAL A 167 10.83 -5.14 -33.51
N CYS A 168 11.85 -5.58 -34.26
CA CYS A 168 11.79 -5.80 -35.71
C CYS A 168 12.01 -7.28 -36.06
N GLY A 169 11.57 -7.69 -37.26
CA GLY A 169 11.73 -9.07 -37.74
C GLY A 169 10.67 -9.46 -38.76
N MET A 170 10.76 -10.68 -39.29
CA MET A 170 9.88 -11.19 -40.35
C MET A 170 8.40 -11.22 -39.92
N GLY A 171 7.49 -11.17 -40.91
CA GLY A 171 6.06 -11.38 -40.67
C GLY A 171 5.81 -12.74 -40.01
N GLY A 172 4.86 -12.82 -39.06
CA GLY A 172 4.56 -14.06 -38.36
C GLY A 172 5.51 -14.46 -37.22
N ALA A 173 6.63 -13.75 -37.02
CA ALA A 173 7.62 -14.07 -35.98
C ALA A 173 7.17 -13.82 -34.51
N GLY A 174 5.89 -13.51 -34.26
CA GLY A 174 5.37 -13.36 -32.89
C GLY A 174 5.75 -12.07 -32.16
N LYS A 175 6.33 -11.07 -32.84
CA LYS A 175 6.75 -9.78 -32.24
C LYS A 175 5.66 -9.11 -31.40
N THR A 176 4.45 -9.00 -31.97
CA THR A 176 3.31 -8.46 -31.23
C THR A 176 2.97 -9.32 -30.03
N THR A 177 2.96 -10.64 -30.17
CA THR A 177 2.69 -11.58 -29.08
C THR A 177 3.68 -11.38 -27.92
N ILE A 178 4.96 -11.16 -28.22
CA ILE A 178 5.98 -10.84 -27.22
C ILE A 178 5.65 -9.53 -26.50
N MET A 179 5.37 -8.46 -27.25
CA MET A 179 5.03 -7.15 -26.66
C MET A 179 3.73 -7.21 -25.83
N THR A 180 2.75 -8.03 -26.20
CA THR A 180 1.53 -8.26 -25.40
C THR A 180 1.86 -8.86 -24.04
N HIS A 181 2.77 -9.83 -23.97
CA HIS A 181 3.21 -10.42 -22.70
C HIS A 181 4.01 -9.43 -21.86
N VAL A 182 4.89 -8.63 -22.49
CA VAL A 182 5.64 -7.55 -21.83
C VAL A 182 4.68 -6.54 -21.21
N ASN A 183 3.67 -6.07 -21.97
CA ASN A 183 2.62 -5.17 -21.48
C ASN A 183 1.94 -5.74 -20.23
N ASN A 184 1.48 -6.98 -20.29
CA ASN A 184 0.78 -7.62 -19.17
C ASN A 184 1.68 -7.85 -17.94
N LYS A 185 2.99 -8.09 -18.14
CA LYS A 185 3.96 -8.14 -17.04
C LYS A 185 4.18 -6.76 -16.42
N LEU A 186 4.36 -5.72 -17.24
CA LEU A 186 4.54 -4.34 -16.75
C LEU A 186 3.32 -3.83 -15.97
N LEU A 187 2.11 -4.24 -16.34
CA LEU A 187 0.90 -3.91 -15.57
C LEU A 187 0.91 -4.46 -14.14
N LYS A 188 1.65 -5.54 -13.89
CA LYS A 188 1.83 -6.12 -12.55
C LYS A 188 2.98 -5.45 -11.79
N GLU A 189 3.84 -4.71 -12.48
CA GLU A 189 5.03 -4.07 -11.96
C GLU A 189 4.77 -2.58 -11.73
N THR A 190 4.38 -2.21 -10.52
CA THR A 190 3.95 -0.84 -10.18
C THR A 190 5.08 0.05 -9.68
N ILE A 191 6.30 -0.47 -9.51
CA ILE A 191 7.41 0.28 -8.92
C ILE A 191 7.95 1.32 -9.90
N LYS A 192 8.06 0.94 -11.19
CA LYS A 192 8.75 1.74 -12.20
C LYS A 192 7.84 2.66 -13.00
N PHE A 193 6.70 2.16 -13.46
CA PHE A 193 5.78 2.91 -14.30
C PHE A 193 4.47 3.12 -13.55
N ASP A 194 3.99 4.36 -13.57
CA ASP A 194 2.70 4.71 -12.97
C ASP A 194 1.56 4.28 -13.92
N ASN A 195 1.83 4.21 -15.23
CA ASN A 195 0.89 3.70 -16.25
C ASN A 195 1.62 3.06 -17.44
N VAL A 196 0.99 2.02 -18.00
CA VAL A 196 1.39 1.29 -19.21
C VAL A 196 0.29 1.45 -20.25
N ILE A 197 0.58 2.09 -21.38
CA ILE A 197 -0.38 2.39 -22.43
C ILE A 197 -0.14 1.48 -23.62
N TRP A 198 -1.18 0.86 -24.15
CA TRP A 198 -1.13 0.10 -25.40
C TRP A 198 -1.82 0.88 -26.52
N VAL A 199 -1.11 1.12 -27.61
CA VAL A 199 -1.58 1.88 -28.77
C VAL A 199 -1.34 1.09 -30.04
N THR A 200 -2.31 1.08 -30.95
CA THR A 200 -2.16 0.41 -32.25
C THR A 200 -1.96 1.45 -33.33
N LEU A 201 -0.82 1.40 -34.02
CA LEU A 201 -0.56 2.24 -35.18
C LEU A 201 -1.04 1.50 -36.44
N SER A 202 -1.93 2.14 -37.20
CA SER A 202 -2.25 1.68 -38.55
C SER A 202 -1.10 2.02 -39.52
N GLN A 203 -1.03 1.29 -40.65
CA GLN A 203 -0.07 1.56 -41.73
C GLN A 203 -0.11 3.03 -42.20
N THR A 204 -1.32 3.60 -42.28
CA THR A 204 -1.51 5.04 -42.43
C THR A 204 -1.58 5.68 -41.05
N ILE A 205 -0.61 6.54 -40.73
CA ILE A 205 -0.55 7.21 -39.43
C ILE A 205 -1.58 8.34 -39.41
N ASP A 206 -2.64 8.15 -38.63
CA ASP A 206 -3.59 9.21 -38.29
C ASP A 206 -3.20 9.78 -36.92
N LEU A 207 -2.60 10.98 -36.93
CA LEU A 207 -2.13 11.66 -35.72
C LEU A 207 -3.28 12.05 -34.78
N LEU A 208 -4.45 12.41 -35.32
CA LEU A 208 -5.60 12.77 -34.49
C LEU A 208 -6.13 11.56 -33.75
N LYS A 209 -6.28 10.44 -34.47
CA LYS A 209 -6.69 9.16 -33.89
C LYS A 209 -5.68 8.67 -32.86
N LEU A 210 -4.39 8.75 -33.17
CA LEU A 210 -3.30 8.38 -32.27
C LEU A 210 -3.34 9.17 -30.96
N GLN A 211 -3.42 10.50 -31.05
CA GLN A 211 -3.50 11.36 -29.88
C GLN A 211 -4.76 11.09 -29.06
N LYS A 212 -5.89 10.79 -29.73
CA LYS A 212 -7.14 10.41 -29.08
C LYS A 212 -7.03 9.07 -28.36
N GLU A 213 -6.39 8.06 -28.95
CA GLU A 213 -6.17 6.76 -28.30
C GLU A 213 -5.29 6.90 -27.05
N ILE A 214 -4.22 7.70 -27.12
CA ILE A 214 -3.38 8.00 -25.96
C ILE A 214 -4.19 8.76 -24.90
N ALA A 215 -4.98 9.76 -25.28
CA ALA A 215 -5.83 10.51 -24.36
C ALA A 215 -6.84 9.62 -23.63
N VAL A 216 -7.53 8.75 -24.38
CA VAL A 216 -8.49 7.79 -23.83
C VAL A 216 -7.79 6.85 -22.86
N ALA A 217 -6.59 6.36 -23.19
CA ALA A 217 -5.81 5.53 -22.27
C ALA A 217 -5.37 6.28 -21.01
N LEU A 218 -5.16 7.61 -21.11
CA LEU A 218 -4.94 8.51 -19.99
C LEU A 218 -6.23 8.92 -19.26
N LYS A 219 -7.41 8.47 -19.74
CA LYS A 219 -8.76 8.90 -19.32
C LYS A 219 -8.99 10.40 -19.42
N GLU A 220 -8.38 11.02 -20.41
CA GLU A 220 -8.49 12.44 -20.74
C GLU A 220 -9.35 12.62 -21.98
N ASN A 221 -10.10 13.72 -22.02
CA ASN A 221 -11.04 13.99 -23.09
C ASN A 221 -10.59 15.21 -23.90
N PHE A 222 -10.23 14.99 -25.18
CA PHE A 222 -9.88 16.07 -26.11
C PHE A 222 -11.06 16.55 -26.98
N GLN A 223 -12.31 16.29 -26.55
CA GLN A 223 -13.54 16.63 -27.27
C GLN A 223 -13.63 18.10 -27.73
N GLU A 224 -12.88 19.01 -27.12
CA GLU A 224 -12.95 20.46 -27.43
C GLU A 224 -11.93 20.96 -28.46
N THR A 225 -11.00 20.13 -28.96
CA THR A 225 -9.95 20.61 -29.89
C THR A 225 -9.59 19.58 -30.94
N GLU A 226 -9.82 19.85 -32.22
CA GLU A 226 -9.30 19.02 -33.34
C GLU A 226 -7.91 19.47 -33.82
N ASP A 227 -7.27 20.43 -33.13
CA ASP A 227 -5.91 20.84 -33.45
C ASP A 227 -4.85 19.85 -32.93
N VAL A 228 -4.09 19.26 -33.86
CA VAL A 228 -3.04 18.26 -33.60
C VAL A 228 -1.91 18.82 -32.73
N LYS A 229 -1.50 20.08 -32.94
CA LYS A 229 -0.38 20.70 -32.20
C LYS A 229 -0.78 20.96 -30.75
N ARG A 230 -2.00 21.46 -30.53
CA ARG A 230 -2.55 21.72 -29.19
C ARG A 230 -2.70 20.42 -28.41
N ARG A 231 -3.26 19.37 -29.03
CA ARG A 231 -3.34 18.03 -28.42
C ARG A 231 -1.96 17.46 -28.08
N ALA A 232 -0.97 17.62 -28.96
CA ALA A 232 0.41 17.19 -28.67
C ALA A 232 1.00 17.91 -27.46
N GLY A 233 0.79 19.23 -27.34
CA GLY A 233 1.24 20.02 -26.19
C GLY A 233 0.59 19.55 -24.88
N MET A 234 -0.73 19.32 -24.90
CA MET A 234 -1.46 18.80 -23.74
C MET A 234 -0.96 17.42 -23.31
N LEU A 235 -0.79 16.48 -24.26
CA LEU A 235 -0.23 15.17 -23.99
C LEU A 235 1.20 15.26 -23.45
N SER A 236 2.03 16.15 -23.99
CA SER A 236 3.41 16.31 -23.53
C SER A 236 3.48 16.77 -22.07
N GLU A 237 2.61 17.69 -21.66
CA GLU A 237 2.53 18.14 -20.27
C GLU A 237 2.04 17.04 -19.34
N MET A 238 1.07 16.24 -19.78
CA MET A 238 0.58 15.08 -19.02
C MET A 238 1.68 14.03 -18.83
N LEU A 239 2.39 13.68 -19.92
CA LEU A 239 3.47 12.69 -19.91
C LEU A 239 4.69 13.12 -19.11
N ARG A 240 4.86 14.42 -18.82
CA ARG A 240 5.91 14.94 -17.91
C ARG A 240 5.59 14.76 -16.43
N ARG A 241 4.32 14.71 -16.06
CA ARG A 241 3.88 14.70 -14.65
C ARG A 241 3.97 13.33 -13.98
N ARG A 242 4.04 12.24 -14.75
CA ARG A 242 4.09 10.86 -14.24
C ARG A 242 5.02 10.02 -15.12
N ARG A 243 5.38 8.83 -14.64
CA ARG A 243 6.22 7.86 -15.37
C ARG A 243 5.32 6.95 -16.19
N PHE A 244 5.43 7.04 -17.51
CA PHE A 244 4.62 6.25 -18.46
C PHE A 244 5.50 5.31 -19.26
N HIS A 245 4.96 4.13 -19.58
CA HIS A 245 5.45 3.27 -20.66
C HIS A 245 4.39 3.20 -21.75
N ILE A 246 4.77 3.36 -23.02
CA ILE A 246 3.84 3.29 -24.15
C ILE A 246 4.31 2.21 -25.12
N ASN A 247 3.49 1.20 -25.31
CA ASN A 247 3.67 0.15 -26.30
C ASN A 247 2.94 0.55 -27.59
N PHE A 248 3.69 0.59 -28.69
CA PHE A 248 3.14 0.76 -30.03
C PHE A 248 3.15 -0.60 -30.75
N ARG A 249 2.02 -0.98 -31.34
CA ARG A 249 1.89 -2.11 -32.25
C ARG A 249 1.79 -1.63 -33.68
#